data_AF-A0AAD1STJ6-F1
#
_entry.id   AF-A0AAD1STJ6-F1
#
_cell.length_a   1.000
_cell.length_b   1.000
_cell.length_c   1.000
_cell.angle_alpha   90.00
_cell.angle_beta   90.00
_cell.angle_gamma   90.00
#
_symmetry.space_group_name_H-M   'P 1'
#
loop_
_entity.id
_entity.type
_entity.pdbx_description
1 polymer ?
#
loop_
_entity_poly.entity_id
_entity_poly.type
_entity_poly.pdbx_seq_one_letter_code
_entity_poly.pdbx_strand_id
1 'polypeptide(L)'
;MSHVQELLNREIKVLLRSPDLEERCLTVRICIELHSSTSPNHKKDLIVQLTDDTDPYFLYNLVLSEEDFQSLKVQQGLLVDFSAFPQKFIDLLYQCMQDESKENPRFLLQLSSASVLGGSHAQLDVIEKNAFKHLTHLSLRMLPATDIEIKGYLAKCLRCTMEEKNMFQKKLKNTEEDFSRQMISAQQSLSEKSQELERIKCESSTKIASLTSQQTVELAKERENAQKAYAQLVQQHEQQKKELDNSFQRNTQQMQSRLTELENSNKEQLEKRFKAEATIRELRAKNQGLEEESQRSQQKIVSLQRENSALDTECHEKEKEVNRLQTRLAVLEQELRDKEQLVLRSNEVLKATQEQKASFEESSEKRQVQIGKLEATIKSLSAELLKANDIIKKLQVDLKRMMGKLKLKNAVTVQQEKLLADQEKRLQGEQKELQESKQSLRLRDEETDKLREQLQQTEQKLQESKELLKTNENVINWLNKQLNENQCGVTSSISAAVSANHLWGGIRFGSQVPEEERIWKLSTRT
;
A
#
# COMPACT_ATOMS: atom_id res chain seq x y z
N MET A 1 56.53 -87.26 130.07
CA MET A 1 56.05 -85.90 129.76
C MET A 1 54.55 -85.91 129.97
N SER A 2 53.97 -84.97 130.71
CA SER A 2 52.50 -84.83 130.76
C SER A 2 52.01 -84.30 129.41
N HIS A 3 51.02 -84.95 128.81
CA HIS A 3 50.28 -84.39 127.69
C HIS A 3 49.11 -83.59 128.26
N VAL A 4 49.10 -82.29 128.00
CA VAL A 4 47.96 -81.41 128.27
C VAL A 4 47.12 -81.33 127.01
N GLN A 5 45.79 -81.47 127.13
CA GLN A 5 44.84 -81.25 126.05
C GLN A 5 43.80 -80.24 126.52
N GLU A 6 43.80 -79.04 125.93
CA GLU A 6 42.73 -78.07 126.14
C GLU A 6 41.44 -78.57 125.44
N LEU A 7 40.34 -78.62 126.19
CA LEU A 7 39.02 -79.08 125.74
C LEU A 7 38.03 -77.92 125.59
N LEU A 8 38.14 -76.90 126.44
CA LEU A 8 37.34 -75.68 126.40
C LEU A 8 38.14 -74.51 126.97
N ASN A 9 38.04 -73.34 126.34
CA ASN A 9 38.54 -72.06 126.85
C ASN A 9 37.58 -70.95 126.38
N ARG A 10 36.65 -70.54 127.25
CA ARG A 10 35.57 -69.60 126.94
C ARG A 10 35.16 -68.76 128.14
N GLU A 11 34.75 -67.53 127.89
CA GLU A 11 34.01 -66.71 128.86
C GLU A 11 32.56 -67.21 129.02
N ILE A 12 32.03 -67.13 130.23
CA ILE A 12 30.65 -67.46 130.60
C ILE A 12 30.25 -66.65 131.84
N LYS A 13 28.97 -66.27 131.96
CA LYS A 13 28.46 -65.66 133.18
C LYS A 13 28.25 -66.68 134.30
N VAL A 14 28.71 -66.30 135.49
CA VAL A 14 28.57 -67.06 136.74
C VAL A 14 27.90 -66.18 137.80
N LEU A 15 26.89 -66.73 138.47
CA LEU A 15 26.24 -66.11 139.62
C LEU A 15 27.03 -66.39 140.89
N LEU A 16 27.82 -65.42 141.36
CA LEU A 16 28.53 -65.50 142.62
C LEU A 16 27.54 -65.32 143.78
N ARG A 17 27.54 -66.28 144.71
CA ARG A 17 26.74 -66.28 145.93
C ARG A 17 27.64 -66.42 147.15
N SER A 18 27.54 -65.46 148.07
CA SER A 18 28.23 -65.47 149.37
C SER A 18 27.21 -65.20 150.48
N PRO A 19 27.41 -65.69 151.72
CA PRO A 19 26.42 -65.55 152.79
C PRO A 19 26.11 -64.08 153.17
N ASP A 20 27.10 -63.19 153.05
CA ASP A 20 27.02 -61.80 153.53
C ASP A 20 26.98 -60.74 152.39
N LEU A 21 26.75 -61.16 151.14
CA LEU A 21 26.72 -60.26 149.96
C LEU A 21 25.52 -60.57 149.06
N GLU A 22 24.98 -59.54 148.43
CA GLU A 22 23.98 -59.66 147.36
C GLU A 22 24.49 -60.53 146.20
N GLU A 23 23.61 -61.27 145.54
CA GLU A 23 23.95 -62.13 144.41
C GLU A 23 24.52 -61.30 143.24
N ARG A 24 25.76 -61.59 142.82
CA ARG A 24 26.47 -60.83 141.77
C ARG A 24 26.72 -61.71 140.55
N CYS A 25 26.50 -61.17 139.37
CA CYS A 25 26.89 -61.85 138.13
C CYS A 25 28.28 -61.38 137.70
N LEU A 26 29.21 -62.33 137.52
CA LEU A 26 30.56 -62.12 136.99
C LEU A 26 30.68 -62.81 135.63
N THR A 27 31.50 -62.30 134.73
CA THR A 27 31.88 -63.00 133.49
C THR A 27 33.26 -63.60 133.69
N VAL A 28 33.36 -64.92 133.81
CA VAL A 28 34.63 -65.62 134.05
C VAL A 28 34.99 -66.51 132.87
N ARG A 29 36.28 -66.61 132.59
CA ARG A 29 36.87 -67.55 131.64
C ARG A 29 37.00 -68.91 132.29
N ILE A 30 36.34 -69.92 131.72
CA ILE A 30 36.52 -71.33 132.10
C ILE A 30 37.49 -71.98 131.13
N CYS A 31 38.58 -72.51 131.68
CA CYS A 31 39.47 -73.41 130.99
C CYS A 31 39.24 -74.85 131.48
N ILE A 32 39.17 -75.81 130.56
CA ILE A 32 39.10 -77.24 130.86
C ILE A 32 40.27 -77.91 130.14
N GLU A 33 41.25 -78.38 130.91
CA GLU A 33 42.44 -79.10 130.42
C GLU A 33 42.38 -80.57 130.91
N LEU A 34 42.58 -81.54 130.01
CA LEU A 34 42.83 -82.93 130.40
C LEU A 34 44.33 -83.19 130.46
N HIS A 35 44.84 -83.57 131.63
CA HIS A 35 46.25 -83.87 131.87
C HIS A 35 46.46 -85.37 131.90
N SER A 36 47.24 -85.92 130.96
CA SER A 36 47.59 -87.34 130.91
C SER A 36 49.07 -87.54 131.25
N SER A 37 49.35 -88.29 132.32
CA SER A 37 50.72 -88.60 132.75
C SER A 37 51.27 -89.86 132.09
N THR A 38 52.52 -89.80 131.59
CA THR A 38 53.27 -90.96 131.10
C THR A 38 53.94 -91.79 132.22
N SER A 39 53.36 -91.78 133.42
CA SER A 39 53.73 -92.69 134.52
C SER A 39 53.22 -94.11 134.25
N PRO A 40 53.81 -95.18 134.83
CA PRO A 40 53.37 -96.56 134.59
C PRO A 40 51.92 -96.86 135.00
N ASN A 41 51.30 -96.01 135.84
CA ASN A 41 49.90 -96.11 136.25
C ASN A 41 48.92 -95.32 135.35
N HIS A 42 49.39 -94.71 134.25
CA HIS A 42 48.58 -93.99 133.25
C HIS A 42 47.53 -93.00 133.79
N LYS A 43 47.84 -92.32 134.92
CA LYS A 43 46.91 -91.37 135.54
C LYS A 43 46.48 -90.27 134.57
N LYS A 44 45.17 -90.00 134.57
CA LYS A 44 44.52 -88.90 133.87
C LYS A 44 43.78 -88.05 134.89
N ASP A 45 44.07 -86.77 134.87
CA ASP A 45 43.48 -85.79 135.78
C ASP A 45 42.75 -84.74 134.94
N LEU A 46 41.48 -84.50 135.25
CA LEU A 46 40.70 -83.41 134.65
C LEU A 46 40.95 -82.15 135.47
N ILE A 47 41.47 -81.10 134.81
CA ILE A 47 41.65 -79.78 135.42
C ILE A 47 40.58 -78.83 134.89
N VAL A 48 39.82 -78.22 135.80
CA VAL A 48 38.92 -77.11 135.50
C VAL A 48 39.45 -75.88 136.21
N GLN A 49 39.67 -74.80 135.47
CA GLN A 49 40.11 -73.51 135.99
C GLN A 49 39.05 -72.45 135.70
N LEU A 50 38.70 -71.64 136.71
CA LEU A 50 37.92 -70.41 136.54
C LEU A 50 38.84 -69.22 136.75
N THR A 51 38.90 -68.30 135.80
CA THR A 51 39.70 -67.06 135.88
C THR A 51 38.87 -65.84 135.49
N ASP A 52 39.12 -64.70 136.11
CA ASP A 52 38.50 -63.42 135.71
C ASP A 52 39.52 -62.60 134.91
N ASP A 53 39.15 -62.17 133.70
CA ASP A 53 40.04 -61.35 132.86
C ASP A 53 40.21 -59.91 133.44
N THR A 54 39.41 -59.53 134.44
CA THR A 54 39.47 -58.25 135.15
C THR A 54 40.19 -58.33 136.51
N ASP A 55 40.26 -59.52 137.13
CA ASP A 55 41.03 -59.76 138.37
C ASP A 55 42.05 -60.91 138.18
N PRO A 56 43.34 -60.57 137.94
CA PRO A 56 44.43 -61.55 137.80
C PRO A 56 44.68 -62.46 139.01
N TYR A 57 44.07 -62.19 140.17
CA TYR A 57 44.14 -63.04 141.36
C TYR A 57 42.92 -63.96 141.51
N PHE A 58 41.85 -63.75 140.75
CA PHE A 58 40.73 -64.69 140.67
C PHE A 58 41.16 -65.92 139.87
N LEU A 59 41.58 -66.96 140.59
CA LEU A 59 41.87 -68.28 140.03
C LEU A 59 41.30 -69.35 140.96
N TYR A 60 40.35 -70.13 140.45
CA TYR A 60 39.80 -71.31 141.13
C TYR A 60 40.15 -72.57 140.35
N ASN A 61 40.81 -73.52 141.02
CA ASN A 61 41.21 -74.80 140.45
C ASN A 61 40.34 -75.93 140.99
N LEU A 62 39.93 -76.85 140.10
CA LEU A 62 39.54 -78.22 140.43
C LEU A 62 40.51 -79.13 139.71
N VAL A 63 41.13 -80.06 140.44
CA VAL A 63 41.85 -81.20 139.88
C VAL A 63 41.06 -82.43 140.29
N LEU A 64 40.57 -83.19 139.32
CA LEU A 64 39.71 -84.35 139.51
C LEU A 64 40.38 -85.58 138.87
N SER A 65 40.95 -86.45 139.70
CA SER A 65 41.51 -87.72 139.22
C SER A 65 40.41 -88.74 138.93
N GLU A 66 40.76 -89.80 138.19
CA GLU A 66 39.84 -90.92 137.93
C GLU A 66 39.41 -91.67 139.22
N GLU A 67 40.21 -91.60 140.30
CA GLU A 67 39.88 -92.15 141.62
C GLU A 67 38.85 -91.27 142.35
N ASP A 68 39.09 -89.95 142.39
CA ASP A 68 38.15 -88.97 142.97
C ASP A 68 36.81 -88.95 142.24
N PHE A 69 36.84 -89.14 140.92
CA PHE A 69 35.64 -89.23 140.09
C PHE A 69 34.71 -90.37 140.50
N GLN A 70 35.22 -91.53 140.98
CA GLN A 70 34.31 -92.59 141.45
C GLN A 70 33.50 -92.14 142.68
N SER A 71 34.13 -91.37 143.57
CA SER A 71 33.44 -90.76 144.72
C SER A 71 32.41 -89.73 144.26
N LEU A 72 32.77 -88.86 143.31
CA LEU A 72 31.87 -87.86 142.72
C LEU A 72 30.67 -88.52 142.02
N LYS A 73 30.92 -89.58 141.24
CA LYS A 73 29.94 -90.37 140.49
C LYS A 73 28.88 -90.96 141.41
N VAL A 74 29.28 -91.55 142.54
CA VAL A 74 28.36 -92.07 143.55
C VAL A 74 27.62 -90.96 144.30
N GLN A 75 28.32 -89.88 144.70
CA GLN A 75 27.73 -88.78 145.47
C GLN A 75 26.65 -88.00 144.70
N GLN A 76 26.76 -87.91 143.37
CA GLN A 76 25.84 -87.13 142.52
C GLN A 76 25.04 -88.00 141.54
N GLY A 77 25.12 -89.33 141.64
CA GLY A 77 24.37 -90.27 140.79
C GLY A 77 24.71 -90.18 139.30
N LEU A 78 25.95 -89.82 138.95
CA LEU A 78 26.36 -89.59 137.56
C LEU A 78 26.36 -90.91 136.77
N LEU A 79 25.63 -90.96 135.66
CA LEU A 79 25.48 -92.16 134.83
C LEU A 79 26.59 -92.34 133.77
N VAL A 80 27.65 -91.53 133.83
CA VAL A 80 28.76 -91.51 132.85
C VAL A 80 30.09 -91.91 133.47
N ASP A 81 31.03 -92.35 132.64
CA ASP A 81 32.40 -92.67 133.04
C ASP A 81 33.34 -91.48 132.85
N PHE A 82 34.52 -91.54 133.47
CA PHE A 82 35.49 -90.44 133.53
C PHE A 82 35.92 -89.92 132.15
N SER A 83 35.95 -90.80 131.13
CA SER A 83 36.26 -90.44 129.74
C SER A 83 35.16 -89.62 129.05
N ALA A 84 33.90 -89.78 129.44
CA ALA A 84 32.74 -89.08 128.87
C ALA A 84 32.31 -87.86 129.70
N PHE A 85 32.67 -87.83 130.99
CA PHE A 85 32.32 -86.75 131.91
C PHE A 85 32.75 -85.34 131.45
N PRO A 86 33.99 -85.08 130.95
CA PRO A 86 34.39 -83.76 130.48
C PRO A 86 33.48 -83.22 129.38
N GLN A 87 33.10 -84.06 128.41
CA GLN A 87 32.18 -83.66 127.35
C GLN A 87 30.79 -83.35 127.91
N LYS A 88 30.29 -84.12 128.90
CA LYS A 88 28.99 -83.83 129.51
C LYS A 88 28.97 -82.59 130.40
N PHE A 89 30.10 -82.24 131.01
CA PHE A 89 30.24 -80.94 131.65
C PHE A 89 30.27 -79.80 130.62
N ILE A 90 31.01 -79.96 129.51
CA ILE A 90 31.04 -78.99 128.39
C ILE A 90 29.66 -78.81 127.75
N ASP A 91 28.88 -79.88 127.55
CA ASP A 91 27.50 -79.83 127.04
C ASP A 91 26.61 -78.97 127.96
N LEU A 92 26.74 -79.11 129.29
CA LEU A 92 26.01 -78.30 130.28
C LEU A 92 26.47 -76.84 130.30
N LEU A 93 27.77 -76.58 130.16
CA LEU A 93 28.30 -75.21 130.05
C LEU A 93 27.75 -74.50 128.80
N TYR A 94 27.67 -75.19 127.66
CA TYR A 94 27.06 -74.62 126.45
C TYR A 94 25.55 -74.33 126.61
N GLN A 95 24.82 -75.13 127.40
CA GLN A 95 23.42 -74.81 127.74
C GLN A 95 23.32 -73.52 128.56
N CYS A 96 24.18 -73.34 129.56
CA CYS A 96 24.28 -72.10 130.32
C CYS A 96 24.63 -70.90 129.42
N MET A 97 25.65 -71.01 128.56
CA MET A 97 26.05 -69.96 127.61
C MET A 97 24.92 -69.58 126.63
N GLN A 98 24.11 -70.55 126.19
CA GLN A 98 23.00 -70.29 125.27
C GLN A 98 21.81 -69.62 125.99
N ASP A 99 21.54 -69.98 127.24
CA ASP A 99 20.49 -69.38 128.06
C ASP A 99 20.85 -67.98 128.60
N GLU A 100 22.14 -67.68 128.74
CA GLU A 100 22.69 -66.41 129.24
C GLU A 100 22.14 -65.15 128.53
N SER A 101 21.72 -65.30 127.27
CA SER A 101 21.16 -64.24 126.43
C SER A 101 19.67 -63.98 126.62
N LYS A 102 18.98 -64.78 127.44
CA LYS A 102 17.52 -64.77 127.59
C LYS A 102 17.10 -63.96 128.82
N GLU A 103 15.96 -63.28 128.72
CA GLU A 103 15.37 -62.47 129.81
C GLU A 103 15.10 -63.28 131.08
N ASN A 104 14.81 -64.58 130.93
CA ASN A 104 14.71 -65.55 132.02
C ASN A 104 15.58 -66.78 131.68
N PRO A 105 16.87 -66.81 132.07
CA PRO A 105 17.73 -67.98 131.83
C PRO A 105 17.24 -69.16 132.69
N ARG A 106 17.05 -70.33 132.06
CA ARG A 106 16.72 -71.56 132.79
C ARG A 106 18.00 -72.19 133.33
N PHE A 107 18.99 -72.38 132.47
CA PHE A 107 20.30 -72.88 132.88
C PHE A 107 21.19 -71.74 133.38
N LEU A 108 21.76 -71.92 134.56
CA LEU A 108 22.64 -70.97 135.24
C LEU A 108 23.83 -71.71 135.85
N LEU A 109 24.99 -71.07 135.82
CA LEU A 109 26.16 -71.50 136.55
C LEU A 109 26.30 -70.62 137.80
N GLN A 110 26.28 -71.21 138.99
CA GLN A 110 26.39 -70.50 140.28
C GLN A 110 27.70 -70.89 140.96
N LEU A 111 28.43 -69.93 141.54
CA LEU A 111 29.60 -70.20 142.37
C LEU A 111 29.32 -69.74 143.80
N SER A 112 29.21 -70.71 144.70
CA SER A 112 28.83 -70.50 146.10
C SER A 112 30.07 -70.55 147.00
N SER A 113 30.43 -69.46 147.70
CA SER A 113 31.52 -69.49 148.69
C SER A 113 30.99 -69.62 150.12
N ALA A 114 31.62 -70.49 150.92
CA ALA A 114 31.23 -70.74 152.31
C ALA A 114 31.86 -69.79 153.34
N SER A 115 32.83 -68.95 152.95
CA SER A 115 33.49 -67.97 153.83
C SER A 115 33.83 -66.68 153.08
N VAL A 116 33.73 -65.55 153.78
CA VAL A 116 34.25 -64.24 153.34
C VAL A 116 35.74 -64.09 153.70
N LEU A 117 36.21 -64.81 154.72
CA LEU A 117 37.62 -64.86 155.11
C LEU A 117 38.30 -65.99 154.31
N GLY A 118 38.98 -65.59 153.23
CA GLY A 118 39.43 -66.45 152.13
C GLY A 118 40.20 -67.71 152.57
N GLY A 119 39.85 -68.85 151.95
CA GLY A 119 40.43 -70.17 152.23
C GLY A 119 39.42 -71.32 152.23
N SER A 120 38.12 -71.04 152.25
CA SER A 120 37.09 -72.07 152.05
C SER A 120 37.04 -72.55 150.60
N HIS A 121 36.69 -73.82 150.40
CA HIS A 121 36.25 -74.32 149.09
C HIS A 121 35.06 -73.50 148.57
N ALA A 122 34.98 -73.32 147.25
CA ALA A 122 33.80 -72.80 146.58
C ALA A 122 33.08 -73.94 145.84
N GLN A 123 31.77 -73.81 145.66
CA GLN A 123 30.92 -74.84 145.07
C GLN A 123 30.30 -74.32 143.78
N LEU A 124 30.72 -74.89 142.64
CA LEU A 124 30.32 -74.52 141.29
C LEU A 124 29.14 -75.41 140.86
N ASP A 125 27.94 -74.86 140.91
CA ASP A 125 26.68 -75.54 140.68
C ASP A 125 26.11 -75.20 139.29
N VAL A 126 25.87 -76.21 138.46
CA VAL A 126 25.02 -76.08 137.26
C VAL A 126 23.57 -76.23 137.72
N ILE A 127 22.79 -75.16 137.64
CA ILE A 127 21.41 -75.10 138.15
C ILE A 127 20.43 -74.85 137.01
N GLU A 128 19.38 -75.66 136.92
CA GLU A 128 18.19 -75.36 136.11
C GLU A 128 17.09 -74.76 136.99
N LYS A 129 16.61 -73.57 136.61
CA LYS A 129 15.40 -72.95 137.15
C LYS A 129 14.15 -73.56 136.53
N ASN A 130 13.39 -74.30 137.34
CA ASN A 130 12.04 -74.76 137.02
C ASN A 130 11.02 -73.96 137.88
N ALA A 131 9.80 -73.77 137.39
CA ALA A 131 8.76 -72.93 138.01
C ALA A 131 8.37 -73.35 139.45
N PHE A 132 8.70 -74.57 139.87
CA PHE A 132 8.46 -75.06 141.24
C PHE A 132 9.73 -75.13 142.11
N LYS A 133 10.91 -75.34 141.53
CA LYS A 133 12.17 -75.48 142.26
C LYS A 133 13.40 -75.28 141.37
N HIS A 134 14.53 -74.97 141.98
CA HIS A 134 15.83 -75.09 141.33
C HIS A 134 16.30 -76.56 141.35
N LEU A 135 16.93 -77.02 140.27
CA LEU A 135 17.48 -78.38 140.12
C LEU A 135 18.98 -78.26 139.82
N THR A 136 19.83 -78.73 140.72
CA THR A 136 21.28 -78.84 140.46
C THR A 136 21.54 -80.08 139.60
N HIS A 137 22.09 -79.88 138.39
CA HIS A 137 22.48 -80.93 137.45
C HIS A 137 23.89 -81.46 137.74
N LEU A 138 24.79 -80.61 138.24
CA LEU A 138 26.16 -80.95 138.62
C LEU A 138 26.66 -79.97 139.68
N SER A 139 27.47 -80.43 140.64
CA SER A 139 28.02 -79.60 141.71
C SER A 139 29.51 -79.90 141.92
N LEU A 140 30.39 -78.96 141.60
CA LEU A 140 31.85 -79.17 141.61
C LEU A 140 32.52 -78.38 142.74
N ARG A 141 33.35 -79.06 143.55
CA ARG A 141 34.10 -78.41 144.62
C ARG A 141 35.39 -77.80 144.07
N MET A 142 35.37 -76.49 143.86
CA MET A 142 36.53 -75.69 143.47
C MET A 142 37.36 -75.31 144.70
N LEU A 143 38.67 -75.20 144.52
CA LEU A 143 39.60 -74.60 145.48
C LEU A 143 40.05 -73.22 144.97
N PRO A 144 40.08 -72.17 145.80
CA PRO A 144 40.84 -70.97 145.46
C PRO A 144 42.32 -71.33 145.36
N ALA A 145 42.99 -70.88 144.29
CA ALA A 145 44.38 -71.22 144.04
C ALA A 145 45.33 -70.55 145.02
N THR A 146 46.44 -71.23 145.34
CA THR A 146 47.48 -70.69 146.21
C THR A 146 48.34 -69.63 145.50
N ASP A 147 49.03 -68.81 146.29
CA ASP A 147 50.07 -67.87 145.84
C ASP A 147 51.06 -68.45 144.82
N ILE A 148 51.39 -69.74 144.93
CA ILE A 148 52.34 -70.44 144.06
C ILE A 148 51.69 -70.77 142.71
N GLU A 149 50.45 -71.27 142.73
CA GLU A 149 49.67 -71.56 141.52
C GLU A 149 49.32 -70.30 140.75
N ILE A 150 48.90 -69.23 141.44
CA ILE A 150 48.60 -67.92 140.82
C ILE A 150 49.87 -67.37 140.14
N LYS A 151 51.03 -67.38 140.82
CA LYS A 151 52.29 -66.93 140.22
C LYS A 151 52.72 -67.81 139.04
N GLY A 152 52.48 -69.12 139.10
CA GLY A 152 52.72 -70.05 138.00
C GLY A 152 51.82 -69.80 136.79
N TYR A 153 50.51 -69.55 137.03
CA TYR A 153 49.53 -69.20 136.00
C TYR A 153 49.87 -67.86 135.34
N LEU A 154 50.10 -66.81 136.13
CA LEU A 154 50.47 -65.49 135.62
C LEU A 154 51.79 -65.53 134.82
N ALA A 155 52.75 -66.37 135.22
CA ALA A 155 53.98 -66.59 134.45
C ALA A 155 53.75 -67.38 133.14
N LYS A 156 52.82 -68.36 133.11
CA LYS A 156 52.37 -69.06 131.89
C LYS A 156 51.78 -68.02 130.91
N CYS A 157 50.80 -67.24 131.37
CA CYS A 157 50.10 -66.26 130.55
C CYS A 157 51.01 -65.14 130.05
N LEU A 158 51.81 -64.52 130.94
CA LEU A 158 52.72 -63.43 130.57
C LEU A 158 53.72 -63.87 129.49
N ARG A 159 54.26 -65.10 129.58
CA ARG A 159 55.15 -65.65 128.55
C ARG A 159 54.43 -65.81 127.21
N CYS A 160 53.24 -66.41 127.20
CA CYS A 160 52.46 -66.57 125.97
C CYS A 160 52.15 -65.22 125.31
N THR A 161 51.68 -64.22 126.07
CA THR A 161 51.43 -62.86 125.56
C THR A 161 52.71 -62.17 125.06
N MET A 162 53.86 -62.40 125.69
CA MET A 162 55.16 -61.90 125.19
C MET A 162 55.57 -62.57 123.88
N GLU A 163 55.39 -63.88 123.74
CA GLU A 163 55.69 -64.63 122.52
C GLU A 163 54.78 -64.20 121.36
N GLU A 164 53.48 -64.05 121.61
CA GLU A 164 52.50 -63.52 120.66
C GLU A 164 52.82 -62.09 120.25
N LYS A 165 53.09 -61.18 121.20
CA LYS A 165 53.50 -59.80 120.91
C LYS A 165 54.72 -59.76 120.00
N ASN A 166 55.76 -60.54 120.32
CA ASN A 166 56.98 -60.62 119.51
C ASN A 166 56.71 -61.19 118.10
N MET A 167 55.77 -62.12 117.97
CA MET A 167 55.34 -62.69 116.69
C MET A 167 54.55 -61.67 115.84
N PHE A 168 53.61 -60.94 116.44
CA PHE A 168 52.85 -59.88 115.77
C PHE A 168 53.74 -58.69 115.39
N GLN A 169 54.66 -58.26 116.26
CA GLN A 169 55.58 -57.16 115.97
C GLN A 169 56.52 -57.48 114.80
N LYS A 170 56.98 -58.74 114.68
CA LYS A 170 57.74 -59.21 113.51
C LYS A 170 56.89 -59.21 112.23
N LYS A 171 55.64 -59.69 112.29
CA LYS A 171 54.73 -59.67 111.14
C LYS A 171 54.47 -58.24 110.64
N LEU A 172 54.13 -57.32 111.56
CA LEU A 172 53.88 -55.91 111.26
C LEU A 172 55.07 -55.29 110.53
N LYS A 173 56.27 -55.39 111.13
CA LYS A 173 57.50 -54.86 110.53
C LYS A 173 57.75 -55.41 109.12
N ASN A 174 57.61 -56.72 108.92
CA ASN A 174 57.83 -57.33 107.60
C ASN A 174 56.84 -56.77 106.56
N THR A 175 55.55 -56.62 106.93
CA THR A 175 54.54 -56.03 106.03
C THR A 175 54.79 -54.55 105.74
N GLU A 176 55.28 -53.78 106.71
CA GLU A 176 55.67 -52.38 106.51
C GLU A 176 56.85 -52.26 105.54
N GLU A 177 57.86 -53.13 105.67
CA GLU A 177 59.01 -53.21 104.75
C GLU A 177 58.62 -53.72 103.34
N ASP A 178 57.64 -54.62 103.22
CA ASP A 178 57.10 -55.08 101.93
C ASP A 178 56.28 -53.99 101.23
N PHE A 179 55.35 -53.33 101.93
CA PHE A 179 54.57 -52.22 101.36
C PHE A 179 55.46 -51.02 101.00
N SER A 180 56.46 -50.70 101.82
CA SER A 180 57.43 -49.63 101.50
C SER A 180 58.20 -49.92 100.22
N ARG A 181 58.66 -51.16 100.01
CA ARG A 181 59.34 -51.57 98.78
C ARG A 181 58.42 -51.51 97.56
N GLN A 182 57.18 -51.98 97.68
CA GLN A 182 56.18 -51.90 96.60
C GLN A 182 55.85 -50.43 96.25
N MET A 183 55.67 -49.57 97.25
CA MET A 183 55.37 -48.15 97.06
C MET A 183 56.52 -47.41 96.34
N ILE A 184 57.78 -47.66 96.72
CA ILE A 184 58.95 -47.07 96.05
C ILE A 184 59.02 -47.54 94.59
N SER A 185 58.84 -48.83 94.32
CA SER A 185 58.87 -49.38 92.96
C SER A 185 57.74 -48.83 92.09
N ALA A 186 56.52 -48.73 92.63
CA ALA A 186 55.38 -48.13 91.94
C ALA A 186 55.61 -46.63 91.65
N GLN A 187 56.16 -45.88 92.61
CA GLN A 187 56.48 -44.46 92.44
C GLN A 187 57.56 -44.23 91.38
N GLN A 188 58.60 -45.08 91.33
CA GLN A 188 59.63 -45.05 90.30
C GLN A 188 59.03 -45.32 88.91
N SER A 189 58.26 -46.40 88.75
CA SER A 189 57.64 -46.72 87.46
C SER A 189 56.63 -45.65 87.01
N LEU A 190 55.86 -45.07 87.94
CA LEU A 190 54.97 -43.95 87.64
C LEU A 190 55.73 -42.70 87.16
N SER A 191 56.89 -42.40 87.76
CA SER A 191 57.78 -41.32 87.31
C SER A 191 58.31 -41.57 85.90
N GLU A 192 58.81 -42.77 85.62
CA GLU A 192 59.30 -43.16 84.27
C GLU A 192 58.20 -43.03 83.21
N LYS A 193 57.00 -43.56 83.48
CA LYS A 193 55.87 -43.46 82.54
C LYS A 193 55.38 -42.03 82.37
N SER A 194 55.45 -41.19 83.40
CA SER A 194 55.10 -39.77 83.30
C SER A 194 56.10 -39.00 82.42
N GLN A 195 57.40 -39.26 82.57
CA GLN A 195 58.45 -38.64 81.74
C GLN A 195 58.34 -39.07 80.27
N GLU A 196 58.13 -40.35 80.00
CA GLU A 196 57.96 -40.87 78.64
C GLU A 196 56.69 -40.33 77.97
N LEU A 197 55.58 -40.21 78.72
CA LEU A 197 54.33 -39.62 78.23
C LEU A 197 54.52 -38.14 77.87
N GLU A 198 55.27 -37.37 78.66
CA GLU A 198 55.56 -35.96 78.35
C GLU A 198 56.55 -35.82 77.18
N ARG A 199 57.52 -36.73 77.03
CA ARG A 199 58.39 -36.81 75.85
C ARG A 199 57.57 -37.01 74.58
N ILE A 200 56.66 -37.99 74.58
CA ILE A 200 55.79 -38.31 73.44
C ILE A 200 54.85 -37.14 73.11
N LYS A 201 54.32 -36.42 74.10
CA LYS A 201 53.56 -35.18 73.87
C LYS A 201 54.41 -34.11 73.18
N CYS A 202 55.63 -33.85 73.66
CA CYS A 202 56.54 -32.85 73.09
C CYS A 202 56.91 -33.19 71.63
N GLU A 203 57.24 -34.45 71.36
CA GLU A 203 57.52 -34.95 70.01
C GLU A 203 56.30 -34.87 69.08
N SER A 204 55.10 -35.18 69.60
CA SER A 204 53.85 -35.03 68.85
C SER A 204 53.53 -33.56 68.57
N SER A 205 53.67 -32.68 69.55
CA SER A 205 53.39 -31.25 69.42
C SER A 205 54.34 -30.55 68.46
N THR A 206 55.63 -30.87 68.52
CA THR A 206 56.64 -30.34 67.57
C THR A 206 56.42 -30.86 66.16
N LYS A 207 56.04 -32.14 66.00
CA LYS A 207 55.69 -32.71 64.69
C LYS A 207 54.41 -32.11 64.09
N ILE A 208 53.38 -31.87 64.90
CA ILE A 208 52.16 -31.16 64.50
C ILE A 208 52.50 -29.74 64.07
N ALA A 209 53.22 -28.98 64.89
CA ALA A 209 53.62 -27.60 64.56
C ALA A 209 54.45 -27.53 63.27
N SER A 210 55.38 -28.46 63.06
CA SER A 210 56.19 -28.57 61.84
C SER A 210 55.32 -28.85 60.60
N LEU A 211 54.43 -29.84 60.67
CA LEU A 211 53.52 -30.19 59.57
C LEU A 211 52.53 -29.06 59.26
N THR A 212 51.96 -28.41 60.28
CA THR A 212 51.10 -27.24 60.09
C THR A 212 51.87 -26.07 59.46
N SER A 213 53.12 -25.82 59.89
CA SER A 213 53.97 -24.81 59.27
C SER A 213 54.24 -25.11 57.80
N GLN A 214 54.60 -26.35 57.46
CA GLN A 214 54.80 -26.79 56.07
C GLN A 214 53.53 -26.60 55.23
N GLN A 215 52.37 -27.08 55.72
CA GLN A 215 51.09 -26.92 55.03
C GLN A 215 50.71 -25.45 54.82
N THR A 216 50.95 -24.56 55.80
CA THR A 216 50.68 -23.12 55.60
C THR A 216 51.59 -22.47 54.56
N VAL A 217 52.85 -22.89 54.47
CA VAL A 217 53.80 -22.42 53.44
C VAL A 217 53.43 -22.96 52.06
N GLU A 218 53.05 -24.23 51.94
CA GLU A 218 52.59 -24.83 50.68
C GLU A 218 51.28 -24.20 50.20
N LEU A 219 50.30 -24.00 51.09
CA LEU A 219 49.04 -23.30 50.76
C LEU A 219 49.27 -21.83 50.39
N ALA A 220 50.23 -21.14 51.01
CA ALA A 220 50.61 -19.78 50.61
C ALA A 220 51.24 -19.76 49.21
N LYS A 221 52.17 -20.68 48.93
CA LYS A 221 52.83 -20.84 47.63
C LYS A 221 51.84 -21.18 46.51
N GLU A 222 50.90 -22.10 46.73
CA GLU A 222 49.89 -22.44 45.73
C GLU A 222 48.88 -21.31 45.52
N ARG A 223 48.51 -20.55 46.55
CA ARG A 223 47.74 -19.31 46.39
C ARG A 223 48.50 -18.27 45.56
N GLU A 224 49.80 -18.08 45.80
CA GLU A 224 50.63 -17.16 45.03
C GLU A 224 50.77 -17.62 43.57
N ASN A 225 50.96 -18.91 43.32
CA ASN A 225 51.00 -19.52 41.98
C ASN A 225 49.68 -19.29 41.23
N ALA A 226 48.54 -19.61 41.86
CA ALA A 226 47.22 -19.40 41.30
C ALA A 226 46.92 -17.92 41.02
N GLN A 227 47.33 -17.01 41.92
CA GLN A 227 47.17 -15.57 41.75
C GLN A 227 48.03 -15.03 40.60
N LYS A 228 49.26 -15.52 40.43
CA LYS A 228 50.13 -15.20 39.27
C LYS A 228 49.53 -15.71 37.96
N ALA A 229 49.06 -16.95 37.92
CA ALA A 229 48.43 -17.53 36.74
C ALA A 229 47.14 -16.78 36.34
N TYR A 230 46.30 -16.42 37.33
CA TYR A 230 45.11 -15.61 37.11
C TYR A 230 45.46 -14.22 36.58
N ALA A 231 46.45 -13.54 37.17
CA ALA A 231 46.89 -12.22 36.71
C ALA A 231 47.43 -12.26 35.26
N GLN A 232 48.20 -13.29 34.90
CA GLN A 232 48.67 -13.51 33.53
C GLN A 232 47.52 -13.75 32.55
N LEU A 233 46.53 -14.55 32.92
CA LEU A 233 45.36 -14.84 32.08
C LEU A 233 44.46 -13.60 31.89
N VAL A 234 44.27 -12.79 32.93
CA VAL A 234 43.58 -11.49 32.85
C VAL A 234 44.36 -10.53 31.92
N GLN A 235 45.69 -10.43 32.08
CA GLN A 235 46.53 -9.60 31.22
C GLN A 235 46.46 -10.04 29.75
N GLN A 236 46.51 -11.34 29.47
CA GLN A 236 46.37 -11.88 28.11
C GLN A 236 45.00 -11.56 27.51
N HIS A 237 43.91 -11.75 28.25
CA HIS A 237 42.56 -11.40 27.76
C HIS A 237 42.36 -9.90 27.56
N GLU A 238 42.90 -9.04 28.43
CA GLU A 238 42.81 -7.59 28.25
C GLU A 238 43.64 -7.12 27.04
N GLN A 239 44.80 -7.75 26.79
CA GLN A 239 45.61 -7.48 25.60
C GLN A 239 44.91 -7.99 24.32
N GLN A 240 44.40 -9.23 24.29
CA GLN A 240 43.60 -9.75 23.18
C GLN A 240 42.39 -8.86 22.88
N LYS A 241 41.70 -8.38 23.93
CA LYS A 241 40.59 -7.44 23.77
C LYS A 241 41.06 -6.13 23.14
N LYS A 242 42.16 -5.53 23.63
CA LYS A 242 42.73 -4.30 23.04
C LYS A 242 43.16 -4.52 21.59
N GLU A 243 43.73 -5.67 21.24
CA GLU A 243 44.11 -6.00 19.86
C GLU A 243 42.87 -6.14 18.95
N LEU A 244 41.80 -6.80 19.43
CA LEU A 244 40.52 -6.89 18.75
C LEU A 244 39.84 -5.52 18.59
N ASP A 245 39.70 -4.74 19.67
CA ASP A 245 39.10 -3.39 19.64
C ASP A 245 39.87 -2.48 18.67
N ASN A 246 41.21 -2.51 18.68
CA ASN A 246 42.03 -1.80 17.69
C ASN A 246 41.79 -2.28 16.25
N SER A 247 41.60 -3.59 16.04
CA SER A 247 41.31 -4.15 14.70
C SER A 247 39.93 -3.72 14.20
N PHE A 248 38.91 -3.74 15.06
CA PHE A 248 37.57 -3.26 14.73
C PHE A 248 37.55 -1.75 14.51
N GLN A 249 38.32 -0.97 15.28
CA GLN A 249 38.42 0.48 15.08
C GLN A 249 39.09 0.82 13.73
N ARG A 250 40.17 0.12 13.35
CA ARG A 250 40.81 0.27 12.03
C ARG A 250 39.86 -0.12 10.89
N ASN A 251 39.19 -1.27 11.00
CA ASN A 251 38.21 -1.70 10.00
C ASN A 251 37.03 -0.72 9.89
N THR A 252 36.56 -0.17 11.02
CA THR A 252 35.51 0.85 11.04
C THR A 252 35.97 2.13 10.35
N GLN A 253 37.19 2.61 10.63
CA GLN A 253 37.78 3.78 9.97
C GLN A 253 37.95 3.56 8.45
N GLN A 254 38.41 2.37 8.03
CA GLN A 254 38.56 2.04 6.61
C GLN A 254 37.21 1.94 5.88
N MET A 255 36.19 1.37 6.55
CA MET A 255 34.84 1.32 5.98
C MET A 255 34.20 2.71 5.94
N GLN A 256 34.42 3.56 6.95
CA GLN A 256 34.00 4.96 6.95
C GLN A 256 34.68 5.78 5.84
N SER A 257 36.01 5.66 5.65
CA SER A 257 36.70 6.40 4.58
C SER A 257 36.14 5.99 3.23
N ARG A 258 36.01 4.68 2.97
CA ARG A 258 35.42 4.14 1.75
C ARG A 258 33.96 4.57 1.53
N LEU A 259 33.18 4.72 2.61
CA LEU A 259 31.82 5.26 2.53
C LEU A 259 31.85 6.72 2.08
N THR A 260 32.70 7.56 2.70
CA THR A 260 32.85 8.98 2.29
C THR A 260 33.45 9.14 0.89
N GLU A 261 34.34 8.25 0.44
CA GLU A 261 34.85 8.21 -0.94
C GLU A 261 33.71 7.92 -1.94
N LEU A 262 32.85 6.95 -1.62
CA LEU A 262 31.68 6.61 -2.44
C LEU A 262 30.60 7.71 -2.41
N GLU A 263 30.36 8.37 -1.27
CA GLU A 263 29.45 9.52 -1.17
C GLU A 263 29.94 10.71 -2.00
N ASN A 264 31.23 11.05 -1.88
CA ASN A 264 31.84 12.12 -2.68
C ASN A 264 31.81 11.78 -4.18
N SER A 265 32.11 10.54 -4.56
CA SER A 265 32.03 10.09 -5.96
C SER A 265 30.59 10.12 -6.48
N ASN A 266 29.62 9.63 -5.71
CA ASN A 266 28.20 9.65 -6.08
C ASN A 266 27.67 11.09 -6.21
N LYS A 267 28.08 12.00 -5.32
CA LYS A 267 27.79 13.44 -5.44
C LYS A 267 28.40 14.03 -6.71
N GLU A 268 29.66 13.75 -7.01
CA GLU A 268 30.33 14.24 -8.21
C GLU A 268 29.66 13.70 -9.49
N GLN A 269 29.22 12.44 -9.49
CA GLN A 269 28.46 11.84 -10.59
C GLN A 269 27.06 12.43 -10.71
N LEU A 270 26.37 12.73 -9.60
CA LEU A 270 25.10 13.47 -9.63
C LEU A 270 25.27 14.89 -10.20
N GLU A 271 26.32 15.61 -9.81
CA GLU A 271 26.64 16.92 -10.38
C GLU A 271 26.94 16.84 -11.89
N LYS A 272 27.72 15.82 -12.32
CA LYS A 272 27.97 15.53 -13.75
C LYS A 272 26.66 15.21 -14.48
N ARG A 273 25.77 14.41 -13.86
CA ARG A 273 24.46 14.06 -14.42
C ARG A 273 23.55 15.27 -14.57
N PHE A 274 23.47 16.15 -13.56
CA PHE A 274 22.67 17.38 -13.64
C PHE A 274 23.22 18.37 -14.68
N LYS A 275 24.54 18.50 -14.79
CA LYS A 275 25.19 19.30 -15.85
C LYS A 275 24.85 18.74 -17.24
N ALA A 276 24.99 17.42 -17.44
CA ALA A 276 24.64 16.76 -18.69
C ALA A 276 23.14 16.85 -19.02
N GLU A 277 22.26 16.70 -18.03
CA GLU A 277 20.81 16.90 -18.20
C GLU A 277 20.47 18.34 -18.61
N ALA A 278 21.12 19.34 -18.02
CA ALA A 278 20.94 20.74 -18.41
C ALA A 278 21.33 20.97 -19.87
N THR A 279 22.54 20.53 -20.27
CA THR A 279 23.00 20.60 -21.66
C THR A 279 22.09 19.82 -22.62
N ILE A 280 21.54 18.67 -22.21
CA ILE A 280 20.55 17.93 -23.01
C ILE A 280 19.24 18.72 -23.16
N ARG A 281 18.77 19.43 -22.14
CA ARG A 281 17.58 20.29 -22.24
C ARG A 281 17.84 21.50 -23.13
N GLU A 282 19.01 22.14 -23.00
CA GLU A 282 19.44 23.25 -23.86
C GLU A 282 19.56 22.83 -25.32
N LEU A 283 20.20 21.70 -25.60
CA LEU A 283 20.33 21.15 -26.95
C LEU A 283 18.98 20.71 -27.53
N ARG A 284 18.06 20.15 -26.71
CA ARG A 284 16.69 19.86 -27.15
C ARG A 284 15.92 21.13 -27.50
N ALA A 285 15.97 22.15 -26.66
CA ALA A 285 15.31 23.43 -26.93
C ALA A 285 15.90 24.13 -28.18
N LYS A 286 17.22 24.05 -28.37
CA LYS A 286 17.89 24.56 -29.58
C LYS A 286 17.51 23.76 -30.83
N ASN A 287 17.48 22.42 -30.75
CA ASN A 287 17.03 21.59 -31.86
C ASN A 287 15.56 21.85 -32.20
N GLN A 288 14.66 21.97 -31.21
CA GLN A 288 13.27 22.34 -31.44
C GLN A 288 13.17 23.71 -32.13
N GLY A 289 13.92 24.72 -31.68
CA GLY A 289 13.96 26.04 -32.33
C GLY A 289 14.44 25.96 -33.79
N LEU A 290 15.47 25.16 -34.07
CA LEU A 290 15.96 24.91 -35.43
C LEU A 290 14.99 24.07 -36.28
N GLU A 291 14.25 23.14 -35.68
CA GLU A 291 13.17 22.38 -36.32
C GLU A 291 11.99 23.30 -36.67
N GLU A 292 11.62 24.23 -35.78
CA GLU A 292 10.59 25.25 -36.03
C GLU A 292 11.04 26.28 -37.07
N GLU A 293 12.31 26.67 -37.12
CA GLU A 293 12.88 27.53 -38.18
C GLU A 293 12.97 26.79 -39.52
N SER A 294 13.38 25.52 -39.52
CA SER A 294 13.39 24.64 -40.68
C SER A 294 11.97 24.42 -41.21
N GLN A 295 10.99 24.17 -40.33
CA GLN A 295 9.58 24.00 -40.70
C GLN A 295 8.98 25.31 -41.25
N ARG A 296 9.27 26.47 -40.65
CA ARG A 296 8.88 27.78 -41.20
C ARG A 296 9.52 28.04 -42.56
N SER A 297 10.78 27.68 -42.74
CA SER A 297 11.49 27.79 -44.02
C SER A 297 10.90 26.85 -45.08
N GLN A 298 10.58 25.61 -44.71
CA GLN A 298 9.94 24.62 -45.58
C GLN A 298 8.51 25.02 -45.94
N GLN A 299 7.73 25.57 -45.00
CA GLN A 299 6.42 26.17 -45.27
C GLN A 299 6.53 27.32 -46.27
N LYS A 300 7.56 28.18 -46.13
CA LYS A 300 7.83 29.28 -47.08
C LYS A 300 8.31 28.78 -48.45
N ILE A 301 9.08 27.70 -48.51
CA ILE A 301 9.44 27.02 -49.77
C ILE A 301 8.18 26.45 -50.42
N VAL A 302 7.30 25.79 -49.67
CA VAL A 302 6.04 25.24 -50.19
C VAL A 302 5.06 26.34 -50.62
N SER A 303 5.00 27.48 -49.93
CA SER A 303 4.18 28.62 -50.38
C SER A 303 4.74 29.23 -51.66
N LEU A 304 6.05 29.45 -51.75
CA LEU A 304 6.72 29.94 -52.96
C LEU A 304 6.63 28.94 -54.12
N GLN A 305 6.67 27.63 -53.87
CA GLN A 305 6.44 26.60 -54.89
C GLN A 305 4.99 26.63 -55.41
N ARG A 306 4.00 26.82 -54.52
CA ARG A 306 2.59 26.98 -54.92
C ARG A 306 2.38 28.27 -55.72
N GLU A 307 2.92 29.38 -55.25
CA GLU A 307 2.89 30.68 -55.93
C GLU A 307 3.56 30.60 -57.29
N ASN A 308 4.75 30.00 -57.38
CA ASN A 308 5.43 29.77 -58.66
C ASN A 308 4.63 28.84 -59.58
N SER A 309 3.99 27.77 -59.08
CA SER A 309 3.10 26.93 -59.89
C SER A 309 1.80 27.63 -60.33
N ALA A 310 1.31 28.60 -59.56
CA ALA A 310 0.18 29.44 -59.93
C ALA A 310 0.57 30.47 -61.00
N LEU A 311 1.77 31.06 -60.89
CA LEU A 311 2.35 31.92 -61.91
C LEU A 311 2.68 31.15 -63.20
N ASP A 312 3.19 29.92 -63.10
CA ASP A 312 3.51 29.04 -64.23
C ASP A 312 2.22 28.60 -64.95
N THR A 313 1.17 28.23 -64.20
CA THR A 313 -0.15 27.95 -64.79
C THR A 313 -0.84 29.20 -65.36
N GLU A 314 -0.74 30.37 -64.72
CA GLU A 314 -1.21 31.63 -65.32
C GLU A 314 -0.41 31.96 -66.59
N CYS A 315 0.91 31.79 -66.58
CA CYS A 315 1.76 32.00 -67.74
C CYS A 315 1.33 31.08 -68.89
N HIS A 316 1.08 29.80 -68.60
CA HIS A 316 0.62 28.82 -69.59
C HIS A 316 -0.84 29.08 -70.05
N GLU A 317 -1.71 29.72 -69.24
CA GLU A 317 -3.01 30.22 -69.68
C GLU A 317 -2.87 31.45 -70.60
N LYS A 318 -1.99 32.41 -70.26
CA LYS A 318 -1.66 33.54 -71.14
C LYS A 318 -1.03 33.06 -72.45
N GLU A 319 -0.18 32.05 -72.40
CA GLU A 319 0.47 31.43 -73.55
C GLU A 319 -0.54 30.68 -74.42
N LYS A 320 -1.52 29.97 -73.85
CA LYS A 320 -2.67 29.43 -74.59
C LYS A 320 -3.50 30.52 -75.26
N GLU A 321 -3.76 31.63 -74.57
CA GLU A 321 -4.54 32.74 -75.13
C GLU A 321 -3.76 33.48 -76.23
N VAL A 322 -2.44 33.64 -76.08
CA VAL A 322 -1.55 34.13 -77.14
C VAL A 322 -1.56 33.17 -78.33
N ASN A 323 -1.43 31.85 -78.13
CA ASN A 323 -1.53 30.86 -79.21
C ASN A 323 -2.92 30.88 -79.88
N ARG A 324 -4.01 31.12 -79.12
CA ARG A 324 -5.38 31.27 -79.66
C ARG A 324 -5.51 32.53 -80.52
N LEU A 325 -4.93 33.65 -80.08
CA LEU A 325 -4.88 34.91 -80.82
C LEU A 325 -3.97 34.81 -82.07
N GLN A 326 -2.83 34.14 -81.97
CA GLN A 326 -1.93 33.85 -83.10
C GLN A 326 -2.60 32.95 -84.13
N THR A 327 -3.29 31.88 -83.70
CA THR A 327 -4.07 31.01 -84.61
C THR A 327 -5.16 31.82 -85.31
N ARG A 328 -5.85 32.72 -84.58
CA ARG A 328 -6.88 33.58 -85.18
C ARG A 328 -6.32 34.65 -86.11
N LEU A 329 -5.12 35.19 -85.83
CA LEU A 329 -4.37 36.04 -86.75
C LEU A 329 -4.00 35.27 -88.03
N ALA A 330 -3.41 34.08 -87.91
CA ALA A 330 -3.04 33.26 -89.07
C ALA A 330 -4.24 32.90 -89.97
N VAL A 331 -5.41 32.63 -89.37
CA VAL A 331 -6.67 32.43 -90.13
C VAL A 331 -7.12 33.72 -90.82
N LEU A 332 -7.07 34.87 -90.16
CA LEU A 332 -7.43 36.16 -90.76
C LEU A 332 -6.44 36.62 -91.85
N GLU A 333 -5.14 36.35 -91.68
CA GLU A 333 -4.10 36.58 -92.68
C GLU A 333 -4.29 35.67 -93.91
N GLN A 334 -4.69 34.41 -93.71
CA GLN A 334 -5.01 33.51 -94.82
C GLN A 334 -6.30 33.94 -95.54
N GLU A 335 -7.35 34.33 -94.81
CA GLU A 335 -8.55 34.95 -95.39
C GLU A 335 -8.22 36.22 -96.20
N LEU A 336 -7.22 37.00 -95.77
CA LEU A 336 -6.77 38.18 -96.49
C LEU A 336 -6.08 37.78 -97.80
N ARG A 337 -5.14 36.83 -97.75
CA ARG A 337 -4.42 36.31 -98.93
C ARG A 337 -5.35 35.66 -99.95
N ASP A 338 -6.37 34.93 -99.50
CA ASP A 338 -7.35 34.30 -100.38
C ASP A 338 -8.23 35.36 -101.06
N LYS A 339 -8.57 36.45 -100.35
CA LYS A 339 -9.23 37.63 -100.95
C LYS A 339 -8.31 38.37 -101.92
N GLU A 340 -7.02 38.52 -101.63
CA GLU A 340 -6.03 39.12 -102.55
C GLU A 340 -5.85 38.30 -103.84
N GLN A 341 -5.78 36.96 -103.76
CA GLN A 341 -5.75 36.11 -104.95
C GLN A 341 -7.05 36.17 -105.77
N LEU A 342 -8.20 36.31 -105.10
CA LEU A 342 -9.49 36.47 -105.77
C LEU A 342 -9.60 37.84 -106.46
N VAL A 343 -9.07 38.90 -105.85
CA VAL A 343 -8.94 40.24 -106.46
C VAL A 343 -7.99 40.20 -107.66
N LEU A 344 -6.85 39.50 -107.58
CA LEU A 344 -5.93 39.34 -108.72
C LEU A 344 -6.61 38.67 -109.92
N ARG A 345 -7.25 37.51 -109.71
CA ARG A 345 -8.02 36.82 -110.78
C ARG A 345 -9.16 37.69 -111.33
N SER A 346 -9.85 38.43 -110.47
CA SER A 346 -10.88 39.39 -110.90
C SER A 346 -10.30 40.50 -111.78
N ASN A 347 -9.11 41.03 -111.44
CA ASN A 347 -8.42 42.04 -112.22
C ASN A 347 -7.95 41.53 -113.59
N GLU A 348 -7.46 40.29 -113.68
CA GLU A 348 -7.04 39.68 -114.96
C GLU A 348 -8.22 39.53 -115.93
N VAL A 349 -9.37 39.05 -115.44
CA VAL A 349 -10.61 38.96 -116.22
C VAL A 349 -11.12 40.35 -116.61
N LEU A 350 -11.06 41.32 -115.69
CA LEU A 350 -11.48 42.70 -115.95
C LEU A 350 -10.58 43.35 -117.02
N LYS A 351 -9.27 43.08 -117.02
CA LYS A 351 -8.32 43.58 -118.02
C LYS A 351 -8.60 43.04 -119.43
N ALA A 352 -8.84 41.73 -119.57
CA ALA A 352 -9.26 41.13 -120.84
C ALA A 352 -10.61 41.69 -121.35
N THR A 353 -11.52 42.00 -120.42
CA THR A 353 -12.81 42.65 -120.74
C THR A 353 -12.60 44.11 -121.17
N GLN A 354 -11.64 44.82 -120.56
CA GLN A 354 -11.27 46.20 -120.88
C GLN A 354 -10.68 46.32 -122.31
N GLU A 355 -9.88 45.34 -122.73
CA GLU A 355 -9.28 45.31 -124.08
C GLU A 355 -10.33 45.05 -125.17
N GLN A 356 -11.30 44.16 -124.94
CA GLN A 356 -12.47 44.06 -125.83
C GLN A 356 -13.30 45.36 -125.85
N LYS A 357 -13.54 45.95 -124.68
CA LYS A 357 -14.31 47.19 -124.53
C LYS A 357 -13.69 48.36 -125.32
N ALA A 358 -12.37 48.55 -125.27
CA ALA A 358 -11.68 49.60 -126.02
C ALA A 358 -11.92 49.51 -127.53
N SER A 359 -11.95 48.30 -128.10
CA SER A 359 -12.23 48.08 -129.53
C SER A 359 -13.66 48.47 -129.94
N PHE A 360 -14.62 48.39 -129.01
CA PHE A 360 -16.00 48.83 -129.26
C PHE A 360 -16.19 50.34 -128.99
N GLU A 361 -15.50 50.92 -128.01
CA GLU A 361 -15.61 52.36 -127.72
C GLU A 361 -15.09 53.22 -128.88
N GLU A 362 -13.98 52.86 -129.55
CA GLU A 362 -13.52 53.60 -130.75
C GLU A 362 -14.56 53.53 -131.91
N SER A 363 -15.30 52.43 -132.01
CA SER A 363 -16.37 52.26 -133.01
C SER A 363 -17.63 53.07 -132.67
N SER A 364 -17.85 53.35 -131.39
CA SER A 364 -19.02 54.06 -130.86
C SER A 364 -18.83 55.58 -130.92
N GLU A 365 -17.66 56.08 -130.50
CA GLU A 365 -17.42 57.51 -130.34
C GLU A 365 -17.50 58.29 -131.67
N LYS A 366 -17.05 57.69 -132.78
CA LYS A 366 -17.20 58.28 -134.13
C LYS A 366 -18.66 58.32 -134.62
N ARG A 367 -19.53 57.41 -134.17
CA ARG A 367 -20.99 57.51 -134.40
C ARG A 367 -21.62 58.57 -133.48
N GLN A 368 -21.16 58.69 -132.25
CA GLN A 368 -21.64 59.70 -131.31
C GLN A 368 -21.33 61.14 -131.79
N VAL A 369 -20.18 61.36 -132.44
CA VAL A 369 -19.85 62.65 -133.07
C VAL A 369 -20.76 62.99 -134.26
N GLN A 370 -21.29 62.00 -134.99
CA GLN A 370 -22.33 62.24 -136.00
C GLN A 370 -23.70 62.56 -135.36
N ILE A 371 -24.09 61.83 -134.31
CA ILE A 371 -25.37 62.01 -133.62
C ILE A 371 -25.45 63.39 -132.94
N GLY A 372 -24.40 63.82 -132.24
CA GLY A 372 -24.41 65.10 -131.50
C GLY A 372 -24.64 66.36 -132.37
N LYS A 373 -24.33 66.32 -133.67
CA LYS A 373 -24.65 67.42 -134.60
C LYS A 373 -26.06 67.31 -135.20
N LEU A 374 -26.63 66.11 -135.31
CA LEU A 374 -28.03 65.91 -135.71
C LEU A 374 -28.99 66.28 -134.57
N GLU A 375 -28.62 66.05 -133.31
CA GLU A 375 -29.42 66.50 -132.16
C GLU A 375 -29.43 68.03 -132.01
N ALA A 376 -28.32 68.70 -132.36
CA ALA A 376 -28.23 70.16 -132.38
C ALA A 376 -29.14 70.79 -133.44
N THR A 377 -29.27 70.19 -134.63
CA THR A 377 -30.19 70.67 -135.67
C THR A 377 -31.65 70.35 -135.37
N ILE A 378 -31.95 69.26 -134.66
CA ILE A 378 -33.32 68.90 -134.26
C ILE A 378 -33.86 69.81 -133.15
N LYS A 379 -33.02 70.23 -132.18
CA LYS A 379 -33.46 71.13 -131.10
C LYS A 379 -33.81 72.56 -131.57
N SER A 380 -33.16 73.11 -132.59
CA SER A 380 -33.55 74.41 -133.15
C SER A 380 -34.81 74.33 -134.02
N LEU A 381 -34.93 73.29 -134.87
CA LEU A 381 -36.10 73.08 -135.72
C LEU A 381 -37.41 72.92 -134.93
N SER A 382 -37.37 72.31 -133.74
CA SER A 382 -38.52 72.22 -132.85
C SER A 382 -39.03 73.60 -132.39
N ALA A 383 -38.13 74.52 -132.03
CA ALA A 383 -38.47 75.85 -131.56
C ALA A 383 -39.01 76.77 -132.67
N GLU A 384 -38.50 76.65 -133.90
CA GLU A 384 -38.98 77.46 -135.02
C GLU A 384 -40.24 76.89 -135.70
N LEU A 385 -40.47 75.57 -135.70
CA LEU A 385 -41.73 75.00 -136.18
C LEU A 385 -42.94 75.39 -135.32
N LEU A 386 -42.75 75.64 -134.02
CA LEU A 386 -43.79 76.23 -133.18
C LEU A 386 -44.17 77.66 -133.60
N LYS A 387 -43.21 78.47 -134.10
CA LYS A 387 -43.50 79.76 -134.75
C LYS A 387 -44.03 79.60 -136.18
N ALA A 388 -43.64 78.55 -136.89
CA ALA A 388 -44.16 78.25 -138.23
C ALA A 388 -45.66 77.97 -138.20
N ASN A 389 -46.21 77.33 -137.16
CA ASN A 389 -47.66 77.12 -137.05
C ASN A 389 -48.47 78.42 -136.83
N ASP A 390 -47.94 79.40 -136.08
CA ASP A 390 -48.57 80.74 -136.01
C ASP A 390 -48.36 81.57 -137.29
N ILE A 391 -47.26 81.35 -138.02
CA ILE A 391 -47.09 81.92 -139.36
C ILE A 391 -47.98 81.20 -140.39
N ILE A 392 -48.35 79.93 -140.21
CA ILE A 392 -49.36 79.25 -141.04
C ILE A 392 -50.75 79.83 -140.81
N LYS A 393 -51.11 80.27 -139.59
CA LYS A 393 -52.32 81.10 -139.37
C LYS A 393 -52.25 82.43 -140.13
N LYS A 394 -51.07 83.03 -140.31
CA LYS A 394 -50.89 84.23 -141.16
C LYS A 394 -50.76 83.91 -142.65
N LEU A 395 -50.33 82.73 -143.06
CA LEU A 395 -50.44 82.24 -144.43
C LEU A 395 -51.87 81.75 -144.76
N GLN A 396 -52.78 81.57 -143.80
CA GLN A 396 -54.22 81.57 -144.12
C GLN A 396 -54.73 82.97 -144.55
N VAL A 397 -53.96 84.05 -144.30
CA VAL A 397 -54.17 85.39 -144.88
C VAL A 397 -53.31 85.58 -146.14
N ASP A 398 -52.02 85.22 -146.11
CA ASP A 398 -51.11 85.44 -147.24
C ASP A 398 -51.20 84.39 -148.36
N LEU A 399 -51.82 83.24 -148.12
CA LEU A 399 -52.34 82.35 -149.15
C LEU A 399 -53.79 82.71 -149.51
N LYS A 400 -54.53 83.49 -148.72
CA LYS A 400 -55.68 84.26 -149.26
C LYS A 400 -55.19 85.28 -150.30
N ARG A 401 -54.02 85.89 -150.09
CA ARG A 401 -53.33 86.80 -151.02
C ARG A 401 -52.69 86.07 -152.21
N MET A 402 -51.94 84.98 -152.00
CA MET A 402 -51.22 84.25 -153.06
C MET A 402 -52.00 83.09 -153.70
N MET A 403 -53.02 82.53 -153.07
CA MET A 403 -54.10 81.82 -153.79
C MET A 403 -55.05 82.81 -154.47
N GLY A 404 -54.90 84.13 -154.24
CA GLY A 404 -55.36 85.15 -155.19
C GLY A 404 -54.64 85.05 -156.54
N LYS A 405 -53.36 84.60 -156.56
CA LYS A 405 -52.62 84.26 -157.79
C LYS A 405 -52.81 82.79 -158.21
N LEU A 406 -52.90 81.85 -157.28
CA LEU A 406 -53.10 80.43 -157.61
C LEU A 406 -54.55 80.12 -158.06
N LYS A 407 -55.57 80.89 -157.65
CA LYS A 407 -56.91 80.84 -158.27
C LYS A 407 -56.89 81.22 -159.75
N LEU A 408 -55.83 81.88 -160.24
CA LEU A 408 -55.63 82.17 -161.67
C LEU A 408 -54.90 81.03 -162.41
N LYS A 409 -54.33 80.02 -161.73
CA LYS A 409 -53.56 78.96 -162.40
C LYS A 409 -53.94 77.52 -162.04
N ASN A 410 -54.31 77.22 -160.79
CA ASN A 410 -54.87 75.90 -160.46
C ASN A 410 -56.29 75.71 -161.05
N ALA A 411 -56.95 76.83 -161.40
CA ALA A 411 -58.19 76.83 -162.18
C ALA A 411 -58.00 76.41 -163.65
N VAL A 412 -56.77 76.42 -164.19
CA VAL A 412 -56.54 76.18 -165.63
C VAL A 412 -56.42 74.69 -165.96
N THR A 413 -55.66 73.91 -165.19
CA THR A 413 -55.26 72.55 -165.61
C THR A 413 -55.88 71.41 -164.81
N VAL A 414 -56.20 71.58 -163.51
CA VAL A 414 -57.02 70.58 -162.78
C VAL A 414 -58.46 70.56 -163.32
N GLN A 415 -58.91 71.67 -163.94
CA GLN A 415 -60.17 71.70 -164.70
C GLN A 415 -60.10 70.88 -166.02
N GLN A 416 -58.91 70.49 -166.48
CA GLN A 416 -58.71 69.68 -167.70
C GLN A 416 -58.47 68.20 -167.37
N GLU A 417 -57.79 67.88 -166.26
CA GLU A 417 -57.48 66.51 -165.84
C GLU A 417 -58.74 65.64 -165.64
N LYS A 418 -59.88 66.24 -165.25
CA LYS A 418 -61.12 65.52 -164.99
C LYS A 418 -62.42 66.08 -165.58
N LEU A 419 -62.31 66.97 -166.57
CA LEU A 419 -63.42 67.16 -167.52
C LEU A 419 -63.54 65.94 -168.44
N LEU A 420 -62.40 65.36 -168.84
CA LEU A 420 -62.35 64.26 -169.81
C LEU A 420 -62.49 62.87 -169.17
N ALA A 421 -61.83 62.62 -168.04
CA ALA A 421 -61.86 61.29 -167.41
C ALA A 421 -63.18 60.96 -166.68
N ASP A 422 -64.08 61.93 -166.47
CA ASP A 422 -65.34 61.69 -165.72
C ASP A 422 -66.38 62.84 -165.86
N GLN A 423 -67.36 62.90 -166.76
CA GLN A 423 -67.84 62.13 -167.93
C GLN A 423 -67.94 60.60 -167.85
N GLU A 424 -66.85 59.86 -167.98
CA GLU A 424 -66.81 58.38 -168.01
C GLU A 424 -67.66 57.66 -166.91
N LYS A 425 -67.67 58.15 -165.65
CA LYS A 425 -68.20 57.39 -164.52
C LYS A 425 -69.29 58.04 -163.65
N ARG A 426 -69.60 59.32 -163.85
CA ARG A 426 -71.00 59.83 -163.69
C ARG A 426 -71.98 58.86 -164.36
N LEU A 427 -71.62 58.37 -165.55
CA LEU A 427 -72.39 57.42 -166.36
C LEU A 427 -72.48 55.98 -165.83
N GLN A 428 -71.68 55.57 -164.83
CA GLN A 428 -71.75 54.21 -164.25
C GLN A 428 -72.07 54.19 -162.74
N GLY A 429 -71.76 55.25 -161.99
CA GLY A 429 -72.17 55.37 -160.58
C GLY A 429 -73.69 55.50 -160.44
N GLU A 430 -74.29 56.39 -161.26
CA GLU A 430 -75.74 56.51 -161.41
C GLU A 430 -76.39 55.26 -162.00
N GLN A 431 -75.64 54.23 -162.41
CA GLN A 431 -76.24 52.95 -162.79
C GLN A 431 -76.64 52.11 -161.57
N LYS A 432 -75.97 52.24 -160.41
CA LYS A 432 -76.20 51.37 -159.25
C LYS A 432 -77.08 52.00 -158.16
N GLU A 433 -76.90 53.28 -157.82
CA GLU A 433 -77.86 53.98 -156.95
C GLU A 433 -79.25 54.03 -157.60
N LEU A 434 -79.33 54.25 -158.92
CA LEU A 434 -80.58 54.18 -159.69
C LEU A 434 -81.10 52.75 -159.91
N GLN A 435 -80.38 51.70 -159.52
CA GLN A 435 -80.89 50.31 -159.52
C GLN A 435 -81.47 49.93 -158.16
N GLU A 436 -80.76 50.17 -157.06
CA GLU A 436 -81.21 49.74 -155.72
C GLU A 436 -82.19 50.73 -155.09
N SER A 437 -82.09 52.04 -155.38
CA SER A 437 -83.16 53.00 -155.06
C SER A 437 -84.44 52.71 -155.84
N LYS A 438 -84.33 52.20 -157.08
CA LYS A 438 -85.48 51.66 -157.86
C LYS A 438 -86.14 50.43 -157.25
N GLN A 439 -85.59 49.84 -156.17
CA GLN A 439 -86.14 48.65 -155.54
C GLN A 439 -86.56 48.90 -154.08
N SER A 440 -85.78 49.66 -153.31
CA SER A 440 -86.13 50.01 -151.92
C SER A 440 -87.23 51.07 -151.84
N LEU A 441 -87.19 52.12 -152.68
CA LEU A 441 -88.22 53.18 -152.65
C LEU A 441 -89.60 52.63 -153.03
N ARG A 442 -89.66 51.69 -153.99
CA ARG A 442 -90.89 50.99 -154.39
C ARG A 442 -91.58 50.21 -153.26
N LEU A 443 -90.87 49.86 -152.19
CA LEU A 443 -91.45 49.23 -150.99
C LEU A 443 -91.81 50.26 -149.90
N ARG A 444 -91.23 51.47 -149.94
CA ARG A 444 -91.55 52.57 -149.02
C ARG A 444 -92.71 53.44 -149.49
N ASP A 445 -92.88 53.59 -150.80
CA ASP A 445 -94.07 54.14 -151.46
C ASP A 445 -95.33 53.31 -151.13
N GLU A 446 -95.19 52.04 -150.74
CA GLU A 446 -96.32 51.17 -150.40
C GLU A 446 -96.56 51.00 -148.88
N GLU A 447 -95.60 51.31 -148.00
CA GLU A 447 -95.74 51.15 -146.55
C GLU A 447 -96.13 52.43 -145.80
N THR A 448 -95.63 53.61 -146.18
CA THR A 448 -95.82 54.82 -145.34
C THR A 448 -97.27 55.33 -145.44
N ASP A 449 -97.86 55.25 -146.63
CA ASP A 449 -99.31 55.39 -146.89
C ASP A 449 -100.15 54.24 -146.29
N LYS A 450 -99.52 53.26 -145.63
CA LYS A 450 -100.19 52.19 -144.86
C LYS A 450 -99.90 52.19 -143.36
N LEU A 451 -98.87 52.89 -142.88
CA LEU A 451 -98.54 53.16 -141.47
C LEU A 451 -98.61 54.64 -141.06
N ARG A 452 -99.36 55.44 -141.85
CA ARG A 452 -100.71 55.90 -141.47
C ARG A 452 -100.92 56.48 -140.06
N GLU A 453 -101.69 57.58 -139.99
CA GLU A 453 -103.17 57.57 -139.80
C GLU A 453 -103.76 56.74 -138.64
N GLN A 454 -102.94 56.10 -137.80
CA GLN A 454 -103.30 55.20 -136.71
C GLN A 454 -102.53 55.53 -135.42
N LEU A 455 -101.24 55.87 -135.48
CA LEU A 455 -100.51 56.39 -134.31
C LEU A 455 -100.81 57.87 -134.01
N GLN A 456 -101.40 58.58 -134.97
CA GLN A 456 -101.95 59.95 -134.82
C GLN A 456 -103.20 60.01 -133.90
N GLN A 457 -103.41 59.01 -133.02
CA GLN A 457 -104.58 58.89 -132.15
C GLN A 457 -104.28 58.48 -130.69
N THR A 458 -103.03 58.14 -130.32
CA THR A 458 -102.73 57.49 -129.02
C THR A 458 -101.93 58.32 -128.02
N GLU A 459 -100.67 58.67 -128.30
CA GLU A 459 -99.74 59.10 -127.23
C GLU A 459 -99.85 60.57 -126.80
N GLN A 460 -100.75 61.34 -127.45
CA GLN A 460 -101.23 62.65 -126.98
C GLN A 460 -101.93 62.61 -125.60
N LYS A 461 -101.95 61.44 -124.93
CA LYS A 461 -102.57 61.17 -123.62
C LYS A 461 -101.58 60.97 -122.46
N LEU A 462 -100.26 60.96 -122.67
CA LEU A 462 -99.29 60.74 -121.58
C LEU A 462 -98.80 62.04 -120.90
N GLN A 463 -98.84 63.16 -121.62
CA GLN A 463 -98.27 64.47 -121.25
C GLN A 463 -98.80 65.08 -119.94
N GLU A 464 -99.99 64.69 -119.48
CA GLU A 464 -100.76 65.41 -118.46
C GLU A 464 -100.57 64.91 -117.01
N SER A 465 -99.68 63.94 -116.77
CA SER A 465 -99.68 63.16 -115.53
C SER A 465 -98.38 63.25 -114.71
N LYS A 466 -98.40 64.13 -113.69
CA LYS A 466 -97.60 64.06 -112.44
C LYS A 466 -96.10 64.31 -112.66
N GLU A 467 -95.55 65.50 -112.43
CA GLU A 467 -95.75 66.45 -111.32
C GLU A 467 -95.54 65.87 -109.91
N LEU A 468 -95.34 66.78 -108.95
CA LEU A 468 -95.15 66.63 -107.50
C LEU A 468 -93.72 66.31 -107.02
N LEU A 469 -93.31 67.14 -106.03
CA LEU A 469 -92.25 66.94 -105.03
C LEU A 469 -90.79 67.03 -105.54
N LYS A 470 -89.94 67.98 -105.14
CA LYS A 470 -89.67 68.67 -103.85
C LYS A 470 -89.27 67.73 -102.71
N THR A 471 -88.13 67.98 -102.05
CA THR A 471 -88.03 68.65 -100.72
C THR A 471 -86.61 68.51 -100.12
N ASN A 472 -86.11 69.58 -99.47
CA ASN A 472 -85.02 69.62 -98.45
C ASN A 472 -83.59 69.28 -98.96
N GLU A 473 -82.54 70.09 -98.81
CA GLU A 473 -82.29 71.41 -98.18
C GLU A 473 -82.48 71.55 -96.65
N ASN A 474 -81.58 72.34 -96.03
CA ASN A 474 -81.47 72.78 -94.61
C ASN A 474 -80.77 71.85 -93.58
N VAL A 475 -80.51 72.43 -92.40
CA VAL A 475 -80.12 71.87 -91.07
C VAL A 475 -78.90 70.92 -91.00
N ILE A 476 -77.65 71.35 -90.76
CA ILE A 476 -77.03 72.69 -90.75
C ILE A 476 -77.36 73.67 -89.58
N ASN A 477 -76.52 74.72 -89.41
CA ASN A 477 -76.69 75.94 -88.57
C ASN A 477 -76.19 75.93 -87.10
N TRP A 478 -75.18 75.12 -86.73
CA TRP A 478 -74.77 75.00 -85.31
C TRP A 478 -73.31 74.55 -85.04
N LEU A 479 -72.52 75.08 -84.10
CA LEU A 479 -72.26 76.48 -83.71
C LEU A 479 -71.10 76.58 -82.69
N ASN A 480 -70.08 77.38 -82.99
CA ASN A 480 -69.23 78.17 -82.07
C ASN A 480 -69.14 77.70 -80.58
N LYS A 481 -68.40 76.63 -80.27
CA LYS A 481 -68.24 76.20 -78.87
C LYS A 481 -66.91 75.50 -78.56
N GLN A 482 -66.20 76.00 -77.55
CA GLN A 482 -65.25 75.26 -76.68
C GLN A 482 -63.96 74.60 -77.26
N LEU A 483 -62.81 74.71 -76.59
CA LEU A 483 -62.32 75.60 -75.51
C LEU A 483 -60.80 75.32 -75.34
N ASN A 484 -60.17 76.07 -74.43
CA ASN A 484 -59.05 75.71 -73.53
C ASN A 484 -57.78 75.06 -74.11
N GLU A 485 -56.58 75.60 -73.89
CA GLU A 485 -55.93 75.99 -72.62
C GLU A 485 -55.55 74.81 -71.71
N ASN A 486 -54.29 74.86 -71.23
CA ASN A 486 -53.80 74.53 -69.88
C ASN A 486 -54.40 73.34 -69.10
N GLN A 487 -53.50 72.54 -68.53
CA GLN A 487 -53.77 71.49 -67.53
C GLN A 487 -54.57 70.28 -68.09
N CYS A 488 -55.16 69.49 -67.20
CA CYS A 488 -56.05 68.40 -67.52
C CYS A 488 -57.45 68.94 -67.89
N GLY A 489 -57.90 68.70 -69.12
CA GLY A 489 -59.25 69.05 -69.61
C GLY A 489 -59.22 69.22 -71.14
N VAL A 490 -60.11 68.73 -72.03
CA VAL A 490 -61.54 68.33 -72.05
C VAL A 490 -62.44 69.39 -72.73
N THR A 491 -63.07 69.00 -73.86
CA THR A 491 -64.14 69.65 -74.69
C THR A 491 -63.82 70.90 -75.56
N SER A 492 -64.46 71.22 -76.72
CA SER A 492 -65.23 70.51 -77.81
C SER A 492 -66.29 71.43 -78.52
N SER A 493 -66.30 71.58 -79.89
CA SER A 493 -67.46 71.82 -80.86
C SER A 493 -67.24 72.89 -82.01
N ILE A 494 -67.26 72.59 -83.34
CA ILE A 494 -68.38 72.35 -84.31
C ILE A 494 -69.05 73.60 -85.01
N SER A 495 -68.92 73.69 -86.37
CA SER A 495 -69.80 74.15 -87.53
C SER A 495 -70.72 75.42 -87.45
N ALA A 496 -71.65 75.77 -88.40
CA ALA A 496 -71.65 76.07 -89.87
C ALA A 496 -73.12 76.31 -90.39
N ALA A 497 -73.45 77.12 -91.44
CA ALA A 497 -74.87 77.54 -91.76
C ALA A 497 -75.29 77.87 -93.25
N VAL A 498 -76.52 77.50 -93.73
CA VAL A 498 -77.22 77.83 -95.05
C VAL A 498 -78.77 77.60 -95.01
N SER A 499 -79.58 78.20 -95.92
CA SER A 499 -81.01 77.85 -96.28
C SER A 499 -81.37 78.12 -97.79
N ALA A 500 -82.65 78.09 -98.25
CA ALA A 500 -83.10 77.32 -99.45
C ALA A 500 -83.89 77.98 -100.66
N ASN A 501 -83.87 77.29 -101.84
CA ASN A 501 -84.96 76.97 -102.84
C ASN A 501 -85.38 77.80 -104.13
N HIS A 502 -85.82 77.04 -105.19
CA HIS A 502 -86.73 77.25 -106.38
C HIS A 502 -86.41 78.17 -107.62
N LEU A 503 -87.11 78.11 -108.82
CA LEU A 503 -87.52 77.05 -109.83
C LEU A 503 -88.46 77.63 -110.96
N TRP A 504 -88.26 77.37 -112.28
CA TRP A 504 -89.25 77.30 -113.44
C TRP A 504 -88.54 77.20 -114.84
N GLY A 505 -89.28 77.17 -115.98
CA GLY A 505 -88.74 77.19 -117.38
C GLY A 505 -89.65 77.82 -118.46
N GLY A 506 -89.14 78.13 -119.68
CA GLY A 506 -89.90 78.75 -120.81
C GLY A 506 -89.05 79.41 -121.95
N ILE A 507 -89.62 79.73 -123.15
CA ILE A 507 -88.89 80.09 -124.42
C ILE A 507 -89.70 81.04 -125.41
N ARG A 508 -89.02 81.98 -126.17
CA ARG A 508 -89.39 82.73 -127.47
C ARG A 508 -90.47 83.89 -127.51
N PHE A 509 -90.68 84.77 -128.55
CA PHE A 509 -89.87 85.62 -129.54
C PHE A 509 -90.72 86.64 -130.44
N GLY A 510 -90.13 87.59 -131.26
CA GLY A 510 -90.75 88.66 -132.17
C GLY A 510 -89.87 89.32 -133.34
N SER A 511 -90.17 90.51 -134.01
CA SER A 511 -89.52 90.98 -135.34
C SER A 511 -89.34 92.54 -135.81
N GLN A 512 -88.12 93.13 -136.20
CA GLN A 512 -87.71 94.25 -137.25
C GLN A 512 -86.69 95.53 -137.01
N VAL A 513 -86.16 96.27 -138.09
CA VAL A 513 -85.62 97.73 -138.40
C VAL A 513 -84.09 98.32 -138.49
N PRO A 514 -83.69 99.44 -139.28
CA PRO A 514 -82.27 99.97 -139.69
C PRO A 514 -81.85 101.55 -139.96
N GLU A 515 -80.65 101.93 -140.57
CA GLU A 515 -80.02 103.20 -141.30
C GLU A 515 -79.49 104.61 -140.64
N GLU A 516 -78.67 105.67 -141.12
CA GLU A 516 -77.58 106.11 -142.16
C GLU A 516 -76.92 107.62 -142.01
N GLU A 517 -75.89 108.15 -142.80
CA GLU A 517 -75.38 109.59 -143.21
C GLU A 517 -73.88 110.27 -143.00
N ARG A 518 -73.59 111.65 -143.16
CA ARG A 518 -72.43 112.27 -144.01
C ARG A 518 -71.79 113.78 -143.83
N ILE A 519 -70.55 114.14 -144.39
CA ILE A 519 -69.80 115.46 -144.88
C ILE A 519 -69.31 116.74 -144.00
N TRP A 520 -68.48 117.86 -144.29
CA TRP A 520 -67.54 118.56 -145.33
C TRP A 520 -66.66 119.88 -144.85
N LYS A 521 -65.46 120.29 -145.47
CA LYS A 521 -64.76 121.67 -145.73
C LYS A 521 -63.81 122.54 -144.74
N LEU A 522 -62.77 123.29 -145.23
CA LEU A 522 -62.05 124.61 -144.81
C LEU A 522 -61.16 124.79 -143.48
N SER A 523 -60.35 125.85 -143.05
CA SER A 523 -59.81 127.23 -143.47
C SER A 523 -58.59 127.91 -142.64
N THR A 524 -57.81 128.88 -143.23
CA THR A 524 -57.05 130.17 -142.80
C THR A 524 -55.96 130.46 -141.67
N ARG A 525 -54.86 131.15 -142.10
CA ARG A 525 -54.06 132.38 -141.65
C ARG A 525 -53.77 132.83 -140.18
N THR A 526 -52.52 133.35 -140.03
CA THR A 526 -51.93 134.34 -139.06
C THR A 526 -51.23 133.77 -137.83
#